data_AF-A0A7Z7CCC1-F1
#
_entry.id   AF-A0A7Z7CCC1-F1
#
_cell.length_a   1.000
_cell.length_b   1.000
_cell.length_c   1.000
_cell.angle_alpha   90.00
_cell.angle_beta   90.00
_cell.angle_gamma   90.00
#
_symmetry.space_group_name_H-M   'P 1'
#
loop_
_entity.id
_entity.type
_entity.pdbx_description
1 polymer ?
#
loop_
_entity_poly.entity_id
_entity_poly.type
_entity_poly.pdbx_seq_one_letter_code
_entity_poly.pdbx_strand_id
1 'polypeptide(L)'
;MKNRLLDYYTNKVRARVLIYKNMPFLFWGYMITCILTVPISIFLLILLLTENWTLITIISATVFFVLFVCIHKQFNNKSRIILNREFSVKTEKGKWIDGFHEVQVHLITEYLIEHNLYSKWKIERLMDSYKTDNSKDKMPALIAPSILIAVLAPNLNYLLKHIYGMNIYQSTEGQFAIFFGVLTISIFIVTAITYSKNLFEEFTEIIVYKKVGQRNNLISILDDILITIES
;
A
#
# COMPACT_ATOMS: atom_id res chain seq x y z
N MET A 1 -30.30 -3.01 8.07
CA MET A 1 -29.43 -2.23 8.98
C MET A 1 -27.96 -2.35 8.58
N LYS A 2 -27.40 -3.57 8.48
CA LYS A 2 -26.03 -3.82 7.96
C LYS A 2 -25.69 -3.09 6.65
N ASN A 3 -26.57 -3.17 5.64
CA ASN A 3 -26.33 -2.50 4.36
C ASN A 3 -26.35 -0.97 4.51
N ARG A 4 -27.18 -0.42 5.41
CA ARG A 4 -27.25 1.03 5.64
C ARG A 4 -25.96 1.58 6.26
N LEU A 5 -25.37 0.86 7.21
CA LEU A 5 -24.06 1.23 7.78
C LEU A 5 -22.95 1.15 6.72
N LEU A 6 -22.95 0.10 5.89
CA LEU A 6 -21.98 -0.06 4.81
C LEU A 6 -22.12 1.04 3.74
N ASP A 7 -23.37 1.42 3.42
CA ASP A 7 -23.67 2.51 2.50
C ASP A 7 -23.26 3.86 3.09
N TYR A 8 -23.52 4.09 4.38
CA TYR A 8 -23.07 5.29 5.08
C TYR A 8 -21.53 5.38 5.06
N TYR A 9 -20.84 4.30 5.44
CA TYR A 9 -19.38 4.24 5.38
C TYR A 9 -18.86 4.55 3.96
N THR A 10 -19.45 3.93 2.95
CA THR A 10 -19.05 4.09 1.55
C THR A 10 -19.23 5.52 1.04
N ASN A 11 -20.32 6.17 1.44
CA ASN A 11 -20.74 7.46 0.88
C ASN A 11 -20.34 8.66 1.71
N LYS A 12 -19.99 8.49 2.99
CA LYS A 12 -19.72 9.59 3.93
C LYS A 12 -18.36 9.48 4.63
N VAL A 13 -17.86 8.28 4.91
CA VAL A 13 -16.69 8.10 5.79
C VAL A 13 -15.41 7.70 5.03
N ARG A 14 -15.53 7.26 3.78
CA ARG A 14 -14.39 6.77 2.99
C ARG A 14 -13.39 7.89 2.67
N ALA A 15 -12.10 7.57 2.70
CA ALA A 15 -11.00 8.49 2.32
C ALA A 15 -11.20 9.11 0.93
N ARG A 16 -11.76 8.32 0.00
CA ARG A 16 -12.12 8.79 -1.34
C ARG A 16 -13.09 9.97 -1.32
N VAL A 17 -14.08 9.93 -0.43
CA VAL A 17 -15.11 10.98 -0.31
C VAL A 17 -14.57 12.16 0.48
N LEU A 18 -13.91 11.89 1.61
CA LEU A 18 -13.47 12.91 2.55
C LEU A 18 -12.24 13.70 2.06
N ILE A 19 -11.31 13.03 1.41
CA ILE A 19 -10.02 13.61 1.04
C ILE A 19 -9.85 13.65 -0.48
N TYR A 20 -9.95 12.51 -1.17
CA TYR A 20 -9.52 12.44 -2.57
C TYR A 20 -10.43 13.20 -3.53
N LYS A 21 -11.70 13.37 -3.18
CA LYS A 21 -12.64 14.22 -3.92
C LYS A 21 -12.13 15.65 -4.08
N ASN A 22 -11.38 16.16 -3.09
CA ASN A 22 -10.84 17.51 -3.08
C ASN A 22 -9.46 17.62 -3.77
N MET A 23 -8.88 16.51 -4.26
CA MET A 23 -7.60 16.50 -4.94
C MET A 23 -7.46 15.42 -6.03
N PRO A 24 -8.37 15.38 -7.02
CA PRO A 24 -8.42 14.29 -8.00
C PRO A 24 -7.12 14.14 -8.81
N PHE A 25 -6.52 15.24 -9.27
CA PHE A 25 -5.29 15.22 -10.07
C PHE A 25 -4.08 14.69 -9.28
N LEU A 26 -3.91 15.13 -8.04
CA LEU A 26 -2.81 14.66 -7.19
C LEU A 26 -2.99 13.21 -6.78
N PHE A 27 -4.24 12.77 -6.54
CA PHE A 27 -4.53 11.37 -6.28
C PHE A 27 -4.17 10.48 -7.46
N TRP A 28 -4.63 10.82 -8.67
CA TRP A 28 -4.28 10.04 -9.86
C TRP A 28 -2.78 10.06 -10.15
N GLY A 29 -2.13 11.22 -10.01
CA GLY A 29 -0.68 11.33 -10.14
C GLY A 29 0.06 10.44 -9.15
N TYR A 30 -0.33 10.47 -7.87
CA TYR A 30 0.24 9.60 -6.83
C TYR A 30 0.05 8.12 -7.15
N MET A 31 -1.16 7.70 -7.53
CA MET A 31 -1.46 6.31 -7.88
C MET A 31 -0.64 5.83 -9.08
N ILE A 32 -0.53 6.64 -10.14
CA ILE A 32 0.30 6.34 -11.29
C ILE A 32 1.76 6.21 -10.88
N THR A 33 2.26 7.11 -10.03
CA THR A 33 3.65 7.01 -9.55
C THR A 33 3.88 5.75 -8.75
N CYS A 34 2.99 5.37 -7.82
CA CYS A 34 3.12 4.13 -7.06
C CYS A 34 3.15 2.88 -7.95
N ILE A 35 2.29 2.82 -8.98
CA ILE A 35 2.26 1.70 -9.94
C ILE A 35 3.56 1.65 -10.75
N LEU A 36 4.06 2.80 -11.21
CA LEU A 36 5.25 2.86 -12.07
C LEU A 36 6.56 2.73 -11.30
N THR A 37 6.59 3.01 -9.98
CA THR A 37 7.81 2.93 -9.17
C THR A 37 8.45 1.55 -9.22
N VAL A 38 7.66 0.49 -9.11
CA VAL A 38 8.17 -0.89 -9.10
C VAL A 38 8.83 -1.27 -10.44
N PRO A 39 8.15 -1.21 -11.61
CA PRO A 39 8.76 -1.57 -12.88
C PRO A 39 9.93 -0.66 -13.27
N ILE A 40 9.84 0.64 -13.00
CA ILE A 40 10.94 1.58 -13.30
C ILE A 40 12.15 1.28 -12.43
N SER A 41 11.97 0.97 -11.14
CA SER A 41 13.08 0.61 -10.26
C SER A 41 13.78 -0.67 -10.70
N ILE A 42 13.01 -1.69 -11.13
CA ILE A 42 13.57 -2.93 -11.67
C ILE A 42 14.33 -2.66 -12.97
N PHE A 43 13.76 -1.87 -13.88
CA PHE A 43 14.40 -1.50 -15.14
C PHE A 43 15.71 -0.75 -14.92
N LEU A 44 15.72 0.24 -14.03
CA LEU A 44 16.92 0.99 -13.65
C LEU A 44 17.99 0.10 -13.02
N LEU A 45 17.58 -0.86 -12.17
CA LEU A 45 18.48 -1.82 -11.57
C LEU A 45 19.12 -2.74 -12.62
N ILE A 46 18.36 -3.21 -13.61
CA ILE A 46 18.90 -4.01 -14.73
C ILE A 46 19.90 -3.20 -15.55
N LEU A 47 19.59 -1.95 -15.90
CA LEU A 47 20.51 -1.07 -16.61
C LEU A 47 21.81 -0.84 -15.82
N LEU A 48 21.69 -0.68 -14.50
CA LEU A 48 22.81 -0.58 -13.58
C LEU A 48 23.52 -1.93 -13.34
N LEU A 49 23.14 -3.03 -13.97
CA LEU A 49 23.90 -4.29 -13.92
C LEU A 49 24.56 -4.64 -15.26
N THR A 50 24.22 -3.93 -16.34
CA THR A 50 24.88 -4.08 -17.64
C THR A 50 26.15 -3.24 -17.72
N GLU A 51 27.16 -3.63 -18.51
CA GLU A 51 28.45 -2.89 -18.64
C GLU A 51 28.30 -1.43 -19.11
N ASN A 52 27.12 -1.01 -19.56
CA ASN A 52 26.79 0.36 -19.92
C ASN A 52 26.41 1.22 -18.68
N TRP A 53 27.28 1.25 -17.67
CA TRP A 53 27.18 2.18 -16.55
C TRP A 53 27.44 3.61 -17.02
N THR A 54 26.39 4.24 -17.53
CA THR A 54 26.44 5.66 -17.88
C THR A 54 26.01 6.49 -16.68
N LEU A 55 26.67 7.63 -16.47
CA LEU A 55 26.23 8.66 -15.50
C LEU A 55 24.74 9.00 -15.67
N ILE A 56 24.21 8.85 -16.89
CA ILE A 56 22.81 9.04 -17.24
C ILE A 56 21.88 8.12 -16.43
N THR A 57 22.25 6.85 -16.21
CA THR A 57 21.43 5.90 -15.43
C THR A 57 21.34 6.29 -13.95
N ILE A 58 22.45 6.79 -13.38
CA ILE A 58 22.49 7.25 -11.97
C ILE A 58 21.68 8.54 -11.82
N ILE A 59 21.85 9.48 -12.75
CA ILE A 59 21.10 10.74 -12.76
C ILE A 59 19.59 10.46 -12.91
N SER A 60 19.20 9.58 -13.83
CA SER A 60 17.79 9.26 -14.04
C SER A 60 17.15 8.58 -12.82
N ALA A 61 17.87 7.66 -12.17
CA ALA A 61 17.41 7.05 -10.92
C ALA A 61 17.25 8.08 -9.79
N THR A 62 18.20 9.00 -9.66
CA THR A 62 18.16 10.06 -8.65
C THR A 62 16.98 11.01 -8.89
N VAL A 63 16.78 11.45 -10.14
CA VAL A 63 15.65 12.31 -10.53
C VAL A 63 14.32 11.61 -10.27
N PHE A 64 14.21 10.33 -10.63
CA PHE A 64 13.00 9.54 -10.39
C PHE A 64 12.67 9.45 -8.89
N PHE A 65 13.66 9.14 -8.07
CA PHE A 65 13.49 9.05 -6.62
C PHE A 65 13.07 10.39 -6.01
N VAL A 66 13.72 11.49 -6.40
CA VAL A 66 13.37 12.85 -5.93
C VAL A 66 11.94 13.22 -6.34
N LEU A 67 11.52 12.92 -7.58
CA LEU A 67 10.16 13.16 -8.04
C LEU A 67 9.14 12.36 -7.22
N PHE A 68 9.41 11.08 -6.97
CA PHE A 68 8.53 10.23 -6.15
C PHE A 68 8.35 10.80 -4.74
N VAL A 69 9.46 11.16 -4.08
CA VAL A 69 9.43 11.76 -2.72
C VAL A 69 8.67 13.10 -2.72
N CYS A 70 8.88 13.94 -3.73
CA CYS A 70 8.17 15.22 -3.87
C CYS A 70 6.65 15.02 -4.01
N ILE A 71 6.22 14.10 -4.87
CA ILE A 71 4.79 13.82 -5.09
C ILE A 71 4.16 13.22 -3.82
N HIS A 72 4.83 12.27 -3.18
CA HIS A 72 4.37 11.68 -1.92
C HIS A 72 4.23 12.74 -0.81
N LYS A 73 5.22 13.62 -0.68
CA LYS A 73 5.19 14.72 0.30
C LYS A 73 4.07 15.72 0.01
N GLN A 74 3.85 16.09 -1.24
CA GLN A 74 2.75 16.98 -1.62
C GLN A 74 1.39 16.35 -1.34
N PHE A 75 1.22 15.06 -1.68
CA PHE A 75 0.00 14.31 -1.41
C PHE A 75 -0.32 14.26 0.08
N ASN A 76 0.66 13.93 0.92
CA ASN A 76 0.47 13.90 2.38
C ASN A 76 0.14 15.29 2.95
N ASN A 77 0.85 16.33 2.50
CA ASN A 77 0.61 17.69 3.00
C ASN A 77 -0.79 18.19 2.63
N LYS A 78 -1.25 17.93 1.41
CA LYS A 78 -2.58 18.35 0.96
C LYS A 78 -3.70 17.56 1.64
N SER A 79 -3.52 16.25 1.85
CA SER A 79 -4.44 15.41 2.61
C SER A 79 -4.67 15.97 4.01
N ARG A 80 -3.58 16.35 4.69
CA ARG A 80 -3.63 17.01 5.99
C ARG A 80 -4.37 18.34 5.96
N ILE A 81 -4.09 19.21 4.99
CA ILE A 81 -4.77 20.51 4.89
C ILE A 81 -6.28 20.33 4.78
N ILE A 82 -6.72 19.32 4.02
CA ILE A 82 -8.14 18.99 3.89
C ILE A 82 -8.71 18.51 5.23
N LEU A 83 -8.02 17.59 5.93
CA LEU A 83 -8.47 17.09 7.23
C LEU A 83 -8.56 18.18 8.29
N ASN A 84 -7.52 19.01 8.41
CA ASN A 84 -7.50 20.10 9.37
C ASN A 84 -8.60 21.14 9.07
N ARG A 85 -8.88 21.41 7.78
CA ARG A 85 -9.89 22.38 7.38
C ARG A 85 -11.32 21.89 7.60
N GLU A 86 -11.62 20.65 7.19
CA GLU A 86 -12.98 20.12 7.18
C GLU A 86 -13.37 19.48 8.53
N PHE A 87 -12.40 18.94 9.27
CA PHE A 87 -12.63 18.14 10.49
C PHE A 87 -11.90 18.67 11.73
N SER A 88 -11.18 19.79 11.62
CA SER A 88 -10.45 20.42 12.75
C SER A 88 -9.47 19.49 13.49
N VAL A 89 -9.05 18.38 12.88
CA VAL A 89 -8.12 17.43 13.48
C VAL A 89 -6.70 17.96 13.41
N LYS A 90 -5.99 18.00 14.54
CA LYS A 90 -4.58 18.40 14.58
C LYS A 90 -3.70 17.19 14.29
N THR A 91 -3.45 16.92 13.02
CA THR A 91 -2.50 15.85 12.63
C THR A 91 -1.04 16.29 12.80
N GLU A 92 -0.19 15.39 13.30
CA GLU A 92 1.25 15.59 13.38
C GLU A 92 1.90 15.71 11.99
N LYS A 93 3.10 16.30 11.93
CA LYS A 93 3.82 16.52 10.65
C LYS A 93 4.16 15.17 10.00
N GLY A 94 3.52 14.88 8.87
CA GLY A 94 3.90 13.77 7.98
C GLY A 94 2.99 12.55 8.02
N LYS A 95 2.05 12.46 8.97
CA LYS A 95 1.10 11.34 9.09
C LYS A 95 -0.34 11.83 9.13
N TRP A 96 -0.98 11.90 7.97
CA TRP A 96 -2.40 12.26 7.88
C TRP A 96 -3.32 11.08 8.20
N ILE A 97 -2.80 9.85 8.14
CA ILE A 97 -3.54 8.60 8.30
C ILE A 97 -4.10 8.48 9.72
N ASP A 98 -3.30 8.80 10.74
CA ASP A 98 -3.69 8.65 12.15
C ASP A 98 -4.91 9.53 12.48
N GLY A 99 -4.84 10.84 12.17
CA GLY A 99 -6.01 11.71 12.38
C GLY A 99 -7.15 11.47 11.39
N PHE A 100 -6.90 10.86 10.23
CA PHE A 100 -7.98 10.41 9.37
C PHE A 100 -8.76 9.26 10.01
N HIS A 101 -8.07 8.29 10.60
CA HIS A 101 -8.68 7.16 11.30
C HIS A 101 -9.57 7.64 12.46
N GLU A 102 -9.10 8.61 13.24
CA GLU A 102 -9.90 9.25 14.30
C GLU A 102 -11.23 9.84 13.77
N VAL A 103 -11.19 10.55 12.64
CA VAL A 103 -12.40 11.06 11.98
C VAL A 103 -13.35 9.92 11.58
N GLN A 104 -12.80 8.81 11.08
CA GLN A 104 -13.62 7.66 10.68
C GLN A 104 -14.30 7.01 11.88
N VAL A 105 -13.56 6.79 12.97
CA VAL A 105 -14.09 6.27 14.24
C VAL A 105 -15.19 7.18 14.77
N HIS A 106 -14.96 8.49 14.78
CA HIS A 106 -15.93 9.48 15.25
C HIS A 106 -17.23 9.45 14.42
N LEU A 107 -17.15 9.55 13.08
CA LEU A 107 -18.33 9.54 12.21
C LEU A 107 -19.12 8.22 12.29
N ILE A 108 -18.44 7.07 12.43
CA ILE A 108 -19.12 5.78 12.59
C ILE A 108 -19.77 5.69 13.97
N THR A 109 -19.11 6.18 15.02
CA THR A 109 -19.65 6.22 16.38
C THR A 109 -20.93 7.05 16.42
N GLU A 110 -20.93 8.26 15.86
CA GLU A 110 -22.12 9.11 15.77
C GLU A 110 -23.27 8.38 15.07
N TYR A 111 -23.00 7.76 13.92
CA TYR A 111 -24.01 7.00 13.19
C TYR A 111 -24.59 5.84 14.03
N LEU A 112 -23.73 5.11 14.76
CA LEU A 112 -24.16 4.01 15.62
C LEU A 112 -25.04 4.51 16.78
N ILE A 113 -24.71 5.66 17.38
CA ILE A 113 -25.50 6.27 18.45
C ILE A 113 -26.87 6.71 17.92
N GLU A 114 -26.91 7.46 16.82
CA GLU A 114 -28.14 7.96 16.19
C GLU A 114 -29.12 6.83 15.83
N HIS A 115 -28.60 5.65 15.46
CA HIS A 115 -29.39 4.51 15.03
C HIS A 115 -29.61 3.47 16.13
N ASN A 116 -29.26 3.77 17.40
CA ASN A 116 -29.36 2.86 18.54
C ASN A 116 -28.59 1.53 18.33
N LEU A 117 -27.48 1.57 17.61
CA LEU A 117 -26.59 0.43 17.35
C LEU A 117 -25.34 0.42 18.23
N TYR A 118 -25.11 1.48 19.01
CA TYR A 118 -23.98 1.66 19.93
C TYR A 118 -24.14 0.80 21.20
N SER A 119 -24.07 -0.52 21.05
CA SER A 119 -24.00 -1.46 22.15
C SER A 119 -23.12 -2.63 21.75
N LYS A 120 -22.27 -3.12 22.65
CA LYS A 120 -21.29 -4.18 22.40
C LYS A 120 -21.86 -5.34 21.55
N TRP A 121 -22.96 -5.95 22.01
CA TRP A 121 -23.57 -7.09 21.33
C TRP A 121 -24.06 -6.78 19.90
N LYS A 122 -24.53 -5.55 19.62
CA LYS A 122 -24.98 -5.14 18.27
C LYS A 122 -23.80 -4.94 17.34
N ILE A 123 -22.71 -4.38 17.85
CA ILE A 123 -21.47 -4.16 17.11
C ILE A 123 -20.84 -5.50 16.73
N GLU A 124 -20.68 -6.41 17.70
CA GLU A 124 -20.18 -7.78 17.47
C GLU A 124 -21.02 -8.49 16.40
N ARG A 125 -22.35 -8.43 16.52
CA ARG A 125 -23.26 -9.04 15.54
C ARG A 125 -23.12 -8.43 14.14
N LEU A 126 -22.85 -7.13 14.03
CA LEU A 126 -22.58 -6.49 12.74
C LEU A 126 -21.25 -6.98 12.15
N MET A 127 -20.20 -7.03 12.97
CA MET A 127 -18.88 -7.52 12.56
C MET A 127 -18.95 -8.97 12.07
N ASP A 128 -19.60 -9.86 12.81
CA ASP A 128 -19.77 -11.26 12.41
C ASP A 128 -20.55 -11.41 11.10
N SER A 129 -21.56 -10.56 10.91
CA SER A 129 -22.32 -10.54 9.66
C SER A 129 -21.48 -10.04 8.48
N TYR A 130 -20.52 -9.13 8.68
CA TYR A 130 -19.58 -8.73 7.64
C TYR A 130 -18.51 -9.79 7.38
N LYS A 131 -17.96 -10.43 8.41
CA LYS A 131 -17.00 -11.54 8.29
C LYS A 131 -17.59 -12.72 7.51
N THR A 132 -18.85 -13.05 7.80
CA THR A 132 -19.59 -14.11 7.09
C THR A 132 -19.74 -13.78 5.61
N ASP A 133 -20.06 -12.55 5.25
CA ASP A 133 -20.13 -12.15 3.84
C ASP A 133 -18.77 -12.21 3.16
N ASN A 134 -17.70 -11.73 3.81
CA ASN A 134 -16.35 -11.74 3.26
C ASN A 134 -15.84 -13.17 3.02
N SER A 135 -16.25 -14.13 3.85
CA SER A 135 -15.92 -15.54 3.66
C SER A 135 -16.53 -16.16 2.40
N LYS A 136 -17.65 -15.62 1.92
CA LYS A 136 -18.33 -16.05 0.70
C LYS A 136 -17.73 -15.41 -0.56
N ASP A 137 -17.24 -14.19 -0.42
CA ASP A 137 -16.65 -13.39 -1.51
C ASP A 137 -15.11 -13.57 -1.60
N LYS A 138 -14.57 -14.72 -1.16
CA LYS A 138 -13.11 -14.94 -1.02
C LYS A 138 -12.34 -14.64 -2.31
N MET A 139 -11.21 -13.94 -2.10
CA MET A 139 -10.26 -13.53 -3.11
C MET A 139 -9.47 -14.76 -3.62
N PRO A 140 -9.51 -15.10 -4.92
CA PRO A 140 -8.55 -16.03 -5.48
C PRO A 140 -7.15 -15.39 -5.42
N ALA A 141 -6.12 -16.18 -5.14
CA ALA A 141 -4.74 -15.70 -5.19
C ALA A 141 -4.45 -15.17 -6.59
N LEU A 142 -4.26 -13.85 -6.75
CA LEU A 142 -4.07 -13.22 -8.05
C LEU A 142 -2.77 -13.68 -8.73
N ILE A 143 -1.75 -14.02 -7.96
CA ILE A 143 -0.53 -14.65 -8.43
C ILE A 143 -0.19 -15.75 -7.44
N ALA A 144 -0.15 -17.00 -7.90
CA ALA A 144 0.38 -18.08 -7.09
C ALA A 144 1.88 -17.81 -6.87
N PRO A 145 2.37 -17.77 -5.62
CA PRO A 145 3.80 -17.59 -5.34
C PRO A 145 4.68 -18.57 -6.11
N SER A 146 4.17 -19.78 -6.38
CA SER A 146 4.81 -20.80 -7.21
C SER A 146 5.09 -20.35 -8.64
N ILE A 147 4.17 -19.62 -9.30
CA ILE A 147 4.37 -19.10 -10.66
C ILE A 147 5.47 -18.03 -10.65
N LEU A 148 5.42 -17.15 -9.66
CA LEU A 148 6.41 -16.09 -9.51
C LEU A 148 7.82 -16.66 -9.28
N ILE A 149 7.94 -17.67 -8.41
CA ILE A 149 9.19 -18.40 -8.17
C ILE A 149 9.64 -19.14 -9.44
N ALA A 150 8.74 -19.81 -10.15
CA ALA A 150 9.07 -20.57 -11.36
C ALA A 150 9.62 -19.70 -12.49
N VAL A 151 9.16 -18.45 -12.60
CA VAL A 151 9.68 -17.49 -13.59
C VAL A 151 10.97 -16.81 -13.10
N LEU A 152 11.05 -16.43 -11.82
CA LEU A 152 12.22 -15.70 -11.31
C LEU A 152 13.46 -16.58 -11.11
N ALA A 153 13.31 -17.80 -10.60
CA ALA A 153 14.43 -18.67 -10.27
C ALA A 153 15.36 -18.96 -11.47
N PRO A 154 14.88 -19.37 -12.66
CA PRO A 154 15.76 -19.62 -13.81
C PRO A 154 16.42 -18.33 -14.33
N ASN A 155 15.71 -17.20 -14.33
CA ASN A 155 16.24 -15.92 -14.78
C ASN A 155 17.33 -15.38 -13.85
N LEU A 156 17.14 -15.50 -12.53
CA LEU A 156 18.15 -15.17 -11.52
C LEU A 156 19.39 -16.05 -11.65
N ASN A 157 19.22 -17.37 -11.84
CA ASN A 157 20.34 -18.29 -12.04
C ASN A 157 21.15 -17.96 -13.30
N TYR A 158 20.47 -17.58 -14.40
CA TYR A 158 21.14 -17.17 -15.63
C TYR A 158 21.92 -15.86 -15.45
N LEU A 159 21.32 -14.87 -14.78
CA LEU A 159 21.97 -13.60 -14.46
C LEU A 159 23.22 -13.81 -13.58
N LEU A 160 23.10 -14.60 -12.52
CA LEU A 160 24.21 -14.93 -11.63
C LEU A 160 25.34 -15.61 -12.40
N LYS A 161 25.03 -16.61 -13.23
CA LYS A 161 26.03 -17.30 -14.06
C LYS A 161 26.76 -16.34 -14.98
N HIS A 162 26.06 -15.36 -15.56
CA HIS A 162 26.67 -14.34 -16.41
C HIS A 162 27.63 -13.43 -15.64
N ILE A 163 27.23 -12.97 -14.45
CA ILE A 163 28.06 -12.13 -13.57
C ILE A 163 29.31 -12.89 -13.10
N TYR A 164 29.17 -14.15 -12.67
CA TYR A 164 30.31 -14.98 -12.26
C TYR A 164 31.25 -15.35 -13.42
N GLY A 165 30.78 -15.26 -14.67
CA GLY A 165 31.59 -15.48 -15.87
C GLY A 165 32.50 -14.32 -16.27
N MET A 166 32.33 -13.14 -15.66
CA MET A 166 33.16 -11.96 -15.96
C MET A 166 34.52 -12.06 -15.25
N ASN A 167 35.62 -11.94 -16.01
CA ASN A 167 37.00 -12.10 -15.53
C ASN A 167 37.38 -11.18 -14.35
N ILE A 168 36.71 -10.04 -14.21
CA ILE A 168 36.95 -9.04 -13.17
C ILE A 168 36.63 -9.58 -11.77
N TYR A 169 35.74 -10.58 -11.68
CA TYR A 169 35.23 -11.10 -10.40
C TYR A 169 35.72 -12.50 -10.02
N GLN A 170 36.72 -13.03 -10.73
CA GLN A 170 37.31 -14.34 -10.41
C GLN A 170 38.30 -14.28 -9.22
N SER A 171 38.72 -13.09 -8.80
CA SER A 171 39.52 -12.90 -7.58
C SER A 171 38.69 -13.11 -6.31
N THR A 172 39.32 -13.46 -5.20
CA THR A 172 38.65 -13.63 -3.89
C THR A 172 37.90 -12.36 -3.48
N GLU A 173 38.47 -11.18 -3.75
CA GLU A 173 37.84 -9.88 -3.50
C GLU A 173 36.62 -9.63 -4.40
N GLY A 174 36.72 -10.04 -5.67
CA GLY A 174 35.61 -9.98 -6.63
C GLY A 174 34.44 -10.89 -6.25
N GLN A 175 34.72 -12.08 -5.70
CA GLN A 175 33.70 -12.98 -5.19
C GLN A 175 32.96 -12.41 -3.97
N PHE A 176 33.68 -11.76 -3.04
CA PHE A 176 33.05 -11.04 -1.93
C PHE A 176 32.17 -9.88 -2.41
N ALA A 177 32.63 -9.12 -3.41
CA ALA A 177 31.85 -8.04 -4.01
C ALA A 177 30.56 -8.55 -4.68
N ILE A 178 30.64 -9.66 -5.42
CA ILE A 178 29.44 -10.31 -5.98
C ILE A 178 28.51 -10.75 -4.86
N PHE A 179 29.02 -11.41 -3.82
CA PHE A 179 28.19 -11.90 -2.71
C PHE A 179 27.39 -10.77 -2.06
N PHE A 180 28.05 -9.66 -1.70
CA PHE A 180 27.38 -8.49 -1.13
C PHE A 180 26.41 -7.81 -2.12
N GLY A 181 26.76 -7.75 -3.40
CA GLY A 181 25.88 -7.23 -4.44
C GLY A 181 24.60 -8.04 -4.58
N VAL A 182 24.72 -9.37 -4.68
CA VAL A 182 23.59 -10.30 -4.79
C VAL A 182 22.73 -10.27 -3.53
N LEU A 183 23.34 -10.20 -2.35
CA LEU A 183 22.62 -10.09 -1.08
C LEU A 183 21.82 -8.78 -1.01
N THR A 184 22.43 -7.67 -1.40
CA THR A 184 21.75 -6.36 -1.44
C THR A 184 20.59 -6.35 -2.43
N ILE A 185 20.80 -6.88 -3.63
CA ILE A 185 19.74 -7.01 -4.65
C ILE A 185 18.63 -7.93 -4.14
N SER A 186 18.97 -9.02 -3.47
CA SER A 186 17.99 -9.97 -2.94
C SER A 186 17.14 -9.34 -1.83
N ILE A 187 17.75 -8.59 -0.89
CA ILE A 187 17.02 -7.82 0.13
C ILE A 187 16.12 -6.78 -0.54
N PHE A 188 16.63 -6.08 -1.55
CA PHE A 188 15.85 -5.10 -2.30
C PHE A 188 14.65 -5.74 -3.01
N ILE A 189 14.84 -6.87 -3.70
CA ILE A 189 13.77 -7.62 -4.37
C ILE A 189 12.72 -8.10 -3.36
N VAL A 190 13.14 -8.69 -2.24
CA VAL A 190 12.21 -9.14 -1.19
C VAL A 190 11.41 -7.95 -0.65
N THR A 191 12.08 -6.85 -0.32
CA THR A 191 11.42 -5.64 0.16
C THR A 191 10.46 -5.07 -0.88
N ALA A 192 10.86 -5.03 -2.15
CA ALA A 192 10.03 -4.57 -3.25
C ALA A 192 8.82 -5.49 -3.48
N ILE A 193 8.98 -6.81 -3.40
CA ILE A 193 7.88 -7.77 -3.52
C ILE A 193 6.92 -7.61 -2.34
N THR A 194 7.42 -7.51 -1.11
CA THR A 194 6.58 -7.30 0.08
C THR A 194 5.82 -5.98 0.00
N TYR A 195 6.50 -4.89 -0.36
CA TYR A 195 5.88 -3.58 -0.53
C TYR A 195 4.86 -3.58 -1.69
N SER A 196 5.20 -4.20 -2.81
CA SER A 196 4.29 -4.34 -3.95
C SER A 196 3.10 -5.21 -3.61
N LYS A 197 3.26 -6.27 -2.81
CA LYS A 197 2.17 -7.11 -2.33
C LYS A 197 1.21 -6.30 -1.47
N ASN A 198 1.72 -5.55 -0.50
CA ASN A 198 0.90 -4.70 0.37
C ASN A 198 0.17 -3.63 -0.45
N LEU A 199 0.87 -2.94 -1.36
CA LEU A 199 0.23 -2.00 -2.27
C LEU A 199 -0.81 -2.69 -3.16
N PHE A 200 -0.50 -3.86 -3.70
CA PHE A 200 -1.42 -4.57 -4.59
C PHE A 200 -2.66 -5.05 -3.84
N GLU A 201 -2.53 -5.49 -2.59
CA GLU A 201 -3.65 -5.80 -1.69
C GLU A 201 -4.52 -4.55 -1.45
N GLU A 202 -3.92 -3.42 -1.09
CA GLU A 202 -4.64 -2.15 -0.97
C GLU A 202 -5.33 -1.73 -2.28
N PHE A 203 -4.64 -1.86 -3.42
CA PHE A 203 -5.18 -1.53 -4.74
C PHE A 203 -6.31 -2.48 -5.17
N THR A 204 -6.18 -3.78 -4.91
CA THR A 204 -7.22 -4.76 -5.23
C THR A 204 -8.43 -4.59 -4.33
N GLU A 205 -8.25 -4.24 -3.06
CA GLU A 205 -9.33 -3.83 -2.16
C GLU A 205 -10.02 -2.54 -2.65
N ILE A 206 -9.28 -1.60 -3.26
CA ILE A 206 -9.85 -0.34 -3.79
C ILE A 206 -10.58 -0.53 -5.12
N ILE A 207 -10.02 -1.33 -6.04
CA ILE A 207 -10.43 -1.41 -7.46
C ILE A 207 -11.26 -2.66 -7.77
N VAL A 208 -10.77 -3.85 -7.37
CA VAL A 208 -11.33 -5.14 -7.84
C VAL A 208 -12.39 -5.66 -6.88
N TYR A 209 -12.13 -5.62 -5.58
CA TYR A 209 -13.02 -6.12 -4.53
C TYR A 209 -13.47 -5.02 -3.59
N LYS A 210 -13.93 -3.91 -4.19
CA LYS A 210 -14.40 -2.70 -3.50
C LYS A 210 -15.26 -3.01 -2.27
N LYS A 211 -16.16 -4.00 -2.34
CA LYS A 211 -17.07 -4.37 -1.24
C LYS A 211 -16.37 -5.12 -0.09
N VAL A 212 -15.43 -6.03 -0.37
CA VAL A 212 -14.73 -6.82 0.65
C VAL A 212 -13.77 -5.93 1.44
N GLY A 213 -12.95 -5.14 0.75
CA GLY A 213 -12.05 -4.17 1.40
C GLY A 213 -12.81 -3.11 2.21
N GLN A 214 -13.97 -2.64 1.69
CA GLN A 214 -14.83 -1.74 2.46
C GLN A 214 -15.36 -2.38 3.76
N ARG A 215 -15.77 -3.65 3.70
CA ARG A 215 -16.23 -4.38 4.89
C ARG A 215 -15.08 -4.63 5.87
N ASN A 216 -13.88 -4.98 5.40
CA ASN A 216 -12.70 -5.17 6.24
C ASN A 216 -12.32 -3.89 6.99
N ASN A 217 -12.22 -2.76 6.30
CA ASN A 217 -11.93 -1.48 6.95
C ASN A 217 -13.03 -1.08 7.95
N LEU A 218 -14.30 -1.31 7.60
CA LEU A 218 -15.40 -1.05 8.53
C LEU A 218 -15.34 -1.97 9.75
N ILE A 219 -14.98 -3.25 9.60
CA ILE A 219 -14.77 -4.18 10.72
C ILE A 219 -13.66 -3.65 11.63
N SER A 220 -12.53 -3.19 11.07
CA SER A 220 -11.43 -2.62 11.86
C SER A 220 -11.88 -1.41 12.68
N ILE A 221 -12.64 -0.48 12.07
CA ILE A 221 -13.17 0.68 12.78
C ILE A 221 -14.16 0.26 13.89
N LEU A 222 -14.99 -0.74 13.63
CA LEU A 222 -15.93 -1.27 14.64
C LEU A 222 -15.20 -1.95 15.81
N ASP A 223 -14.08 -2.60 15.54
CA ASP A 223 -13.22 -3.22 16.56
C ASP A 223 -12.63 -2.16 17.51
N ASP A 224 -12.11 -1.06 16.96
CA ASP A 224 -11.59 0.08 17.76
C ASP A 224 -12.68 0.75 18.60
N ILE A 225 -13.88 0.89 18.05
CA ILE A 225 -15.05 1.40 18.80
C ILE A 225 -15.41 0.45 19.94
N LEU A 226 -15.35 -0.86 19.69
CA LEU A 226 -15.67 -1.87 20.70
C LEU A 226 -14.66 -1.84 21.84
N ILE A 227 -13.36 -1.72 21.55
CA ILE A 227 -12.31 -1.53 22.55
C ILE A 227 -12.58 -0.29 23.42
N THR A 228 -13.04 0.81 22.80
CA THR A 228 -13.37 2.05 23.51
C THR A 228 -14.59 1.92 24.43
N ILE A 229 -15.52 1.00 24.14
CA ILE A 229 -16.70 0.73 24.99
C ILE A 229 -16.32 -0.15 26.20
N GLU A 230 -15.28 -0.97 26.07
CA GLU A 230 -14.80 -1.87 27.12
C GLU A 230 -13.90 -1.20 28.16
N SER A 231 -13.26 -0.08 27.79
CA SER A 231 -12.43 0.76 28.68
C SER A 231 -13.26 1.68 29.57
#